data_AF-A0A3C0S2T6-F1
#
_entry.id   AF-A0A3C0S2T6-F1
#
_cell.length_a   1.000
_cell.length_b   1.000
_cell.length_c   1.000
_cell.angle_alpha   90.00
_cell.angle_beta   90.00
_cell.angle_gamma   90.00
#
_symmetry.space_group_name_H-M   'P 1'
#
loop_
_entity.id
_entity.type
_entity.pdbx_description
1 polymer ?
#
loop_
_entity_poly.entity_id
_entity_poly.type
_entity_poly.pdbx_seq_one_letter_code
_entity_poly.pdbx_strand_id
1 'polypeptide(L)'
;MKKILITFGTRPLAMRIAKRLGTDFEILYASSEDIPELLLASGKYAKIPKGLLPTFAHEILKLSLDQEVDYVLPLGGFELEPLSTAKVLFEEYQISVLVPGKQQLETIPVMENPPAELPYKLLSKGNNLLDSTRFDRPLDGLFVTSDSGEDLALNCVSK
;
A
#
# COMPACT_ATOMS: atom_id res chain seq x y z
N MET A 1 -5.55 2.64 17.96
CA MET A 1 -5.86 2.96 16.55
C MET A 1 -4.80 2.27 15.72
N LYS A 2 -5.14 1.67 14.57
CA LYS A 2 -4.14 0.97 13.75
C LYS A 2 -3.34 1.96 12.92
N LYS A 3 -2.10 1.63 12.56
CA LYS A 3 -1.21 2.46 11.77
C LYS A 3 -0.96 1.86 10.39
N ILE A 4 -1.01 2.70 9.36
CA ILE A 4 -0.72 2.32 7.99
C ILE A 4 0.43 3.13 7.41
N LEU A 5 1.44 2.43 6.91
CA LEU A 5 2.51 2.97 6.09
C LEU A 5 2.07 3.00 4.63
N ILE A 6 2.04 4.16 4.01
CA ILE A 6 1.70 4.34 2.59
C ILE A 6 2.94 4.80 1.83
N THR A 7 3.46 3.97 0.92
CA THR A 7 4.61 4.36 0.07
C THR A 7 4.16 5.34 -1.03
N PHE A 8 5.12 5.95 -1.72
CA PHE A 8 4.84 7.06 -2.65
C PHE A 8 4.00 8.17 -1.99
N GLY A 9 4.23 8.41 -0.70
CA GLY A 9 3.38 9.24 0.16
C GLY A 9 3.29 10.73 -0.23
N THR A 10 4.18 11.19 -1.12
CA THR A 10 4.16 12.52 -1.73
C THR A 10 3.26 12.61 -2.96
N ARG A 11 2.73 11.48 -3.46
CA ARG A 11 1.88 11.43 -4.65
C ARG A 11 0.40 11.66 -4.35
N PRO A 12 -0.36 12.23 -5.31
CA PRO A 12 -1.79 12.47 -5.13
C PRO A 12 -2.61 11.22 -4.78
N LEU A 13 -2.27 10.04 -5.32
CA LEU A 13 -2.99 8.80 -4.98
C LEU A 13 -2.87 8.47 -3.49
N ALA A 14 -1.65 8.51 -2.93
CA ALA A 14 -1.40 8.26 -1.52
C ALA A 14 -2.20 9.22 -0.63
N MET A 15 -2.19 10.52 -0.96
CA MET A 15 -2.91 11.55 -0.21
C MET A 15 -4.43 11.35 -0.24
N ARG A 16 -5.00 10.94 -1.40
CA ARG A 16 -6.43 10.65 -1.51
C ARG A 16 -6.83 9.45 -0.65
N ILE A 17 -6.04 8.37 -0.69
CA ILE A 17 -6.31 7.17 0.11
C ILE A 17 -6.17 7.48 1.60
N ALA A 18 -5.09 8.18 1.99
CA ALA A 18 -4.88 8.60 3.38
C ALA A 18 -6.01 9.46 3.92
N LYS A 19 -6.55 10.40 3.12
CA LYS A 19 -7.71 11.22 3.51
C LYS A 19 -8.94 10.37 3.82
N ARG A 20 -9.17 9.27 3.07
CA ARG A 20 -10.28 8.34 3.32
C ARG A 20 -10.05 7.47 4.55
N LEU A 21 -8.80 7.18 4.89
CA LEU A 21 -8.41 6.35 6.04
C LEU A 21 -8.26 7.13 7.35
N GLY A 22 -8.04 8.45 7.29
CA GLY A 22 -7.57 9.26 8.42
C GLY A 22 -8.52 9.34 9.62
N THR A 23 -9.75 8.85 9.51
CA THR A 23 -10.68 8.68 10.64
C THR A 23 -10.38 7.45 11.48
N ASP A 24 -9.86 6.39 10.86
CA ASP A 24 -9.74 5.05 11.45
C ASP A 24 -8.29 4.61 11.62
N PHE A 25 -7.36 5.27 10.94
CA PHE A 25 -5.94 4.94 10.91
C PHE A 25 -5.04 6.13 11.22
N GLU A 26 -3.96 5.85 11.94
CA GLU A 26 -2.78 6.71 11.96
C GLU A 26 -2.02 6.51 10.63
N ILE A 27 -1.71 7.61 9.94
CA ILE A 27 -1.05 7.57 8.62
C ILE A 27 0.43 7.91 8.77
N LEU A 28 1.29 6.98 8.32
CA LEU A 28 2.70 7.21 8.07
C LEU A 28 2.95 7.18 6.56
N TYR A 29 3.57 8.22 6.02
CA TYR A 29 3.95 8.27 4.62
C TYR A 29 5.40 7.84 4.45
N ALA A 30 5.72 7.16 3.36
CA ALA A 30 7.09 6.96 2.95
C ALA A 30 7.28 7.21 1.46
N SER A 31 8.47 7.65 1.06
CA SER A 31 8.82 7.76 -0.35
C SER A 31 10.30 7.58 -0.58
N SER A 32 10.63 6.96 -1.72
CA SER A 32 12.00 6.95 -2.25
C SER A 32 12.32 8.20 -3.08
N GLU A 33 11.30 8.98 -3.40
CA GLU A 33 11.42 10.28 -4.06
C GLU A 33 11.91 11.35 -3.07
N ASP A 34 12.13 12.55 -3.58
CA ASP A 34 12.48 13.68 -2.73
C ASP A 34 11.29 14.11 -1.89
N ILE A 35 11.54 14.21 -0.58
CA ILE A 35 10.57 14.65 0.41
C ILE A 35 11.12 15.96 0.96
N PRO A 36 10.38 17.07 0.90
CA PRO A 36 10.77 18.33 1.54
C PRO A 36 11.13 18.12 3.02
N GLU A 37 12.22 18.75 3.48
CA GLU A 37 12.70 18.62 4.87
C GLU A 37 11.62 18.97 5.89
N LEU A 38 10.76 19.95 5.60
CA LEU A 38 9.63 20.32 6.44
C LEU A 38 8.64 19.17 6.67
N LEU A 39 8.41 18.33 5.66
CA LEU A 39 7.55 17.16 5.79
C LEU A 39 8.23 16.05 6.59
N LEU A 40 9.53 15.84 6.40
CA LEU A 40 10.32 14.90 7.22
C LEU A 40 10.31 15.32 8.70
N ALA A 41 10.49 16.60 8.99
CA ALA A 41 10.48 17.15 10.34
C ALA A 41 9.12 16.99 11.05
N SER A 42 8.03 16.77 10.32
CA SER A 42 6.71 16.50 10.91
C SER A 42 6.61 15.12 11.59
N GLY A 43 7.55 14.21 11.34
CA GLY A 43 7.51 12.82 11.80
C GLY A 43 6.50 11.93 11.06
N LYS A 44 5.68 12.50 10.16
CA LYS A 44 4.68 11.74 9.37
C LYS A 44 5.22 11.20 8.06
N TYR A 45 6.47 11.52 7.71
CA TYR A 45 7.11 11.10 6.47
C TYR A 45 8.44 10.42 6.77
N ALA A 46 8.70 9.30 6.09
CA ALA A 46 9.96 8.58 6.13
C ALA A 46 10.58 8.47 4.73
N LYS A 47 11.91 8.58 4.64
CA LYS A 47 12.66 8.25 3.43
C LYS A 47 12.83 6.73 3.37
N ILE A 48 12.61 6.13 2.21
CA ILE A 48 12.82 4.69 1.97
C ILE A 48 13.69 4.46 0.74
N PRO A 49 14.38 3.32 0.61
CA PRO A 49 15.08 2.95 -0.62
C PRO A 49 14.12 2.78 -1.81
N LYS A 50 14.67 2.77 -3.03
CA LYS A 50 13.89 2.40 -4.23
C LYS A 50 13.49 0.93 -4.16
N GLY A 51 12.28 0.60 -4.61
CA GLY A 51 11.70 -0.75 -4.55
C GLY A 51 12.53 -1.85 -5.20
N LEU A 52 13.29 -1.53 -6.25
CA LEU A 52 14.14 -2.48 -6.97
C LEU A 52 15.47 -2.81 -6.25
N LEU A 53 15.79 -2.14 -5.14
CA LEU A 53 17.00 -2.46 -4.37
C LEU A 53 16.79 -3.78 -3.60
N PRO A 54 17.78 -4.69 -3.56
CA PRO A 54 17.66 -5.97 -2.86
C PRO A 54 17.29 -5.84 -1.37
N THR A 55 17.67 -4.73 -0.74
CA THR A 55 17.39 -4.45 0.68
C THR A 55 16.01 -3.83 0.91
N PHE A 56 15.24 -3.50 -0.12
CA PHE A 56 14.00 -2.74 0.00
C PHE A 56 13.02 -3.35 1.00
N ALA A 57 12.66 -4.63 0.83
CA ALA A 57 11.71 -5.29 1.73
C ALA A 57 12.19 -5.32 3.19
N HIS A 58 13.50 -5.51 3.41
CA HIS A 58 14.09 -5.48 4.76
C HIS A 58 14.04 -4.08 5.39
N GLU A 59 14.30 -3.04 4.61
CA GLU A 59 14.23 -1.66 5.09
C GLU A 59 12.78 -1.23 5.38
N ILE A 60 11.81 -1.66 4.56
CA ILE A 60 10.38 -1.43 4.83
C ILE A 60 9.94 -2.20 6.08
N LEU A 61 10.39 -3.44 6.28
CA LEU A 61 10.10 -4.21 7.49
C LEU A 61 10.66 -3.53 8.73
N LYS A 62 11.94 -3.15 8.69
CA LYS A 62 12.61 -2.42 9.78
C LYS A 62 11.85 -1.15 10.13
N LEU A 63 11.53 -0.31 9.14
CA LEU A 63 10.74 0.90 9.34
C LEU A 63 9.38 0.59 9.97
N SER A 64 8.72 -0.48 9.52
CA SER A 64 7.41 -0.89 10.04
C SER A 64 7.49 -1.34 11.50
N LEU A 65 8.55 -2.03 11.90
CA LEU A 65 8.82 -2.40 13.29
C LEU A 65 9.14 -1.17 14.14
N ASP A 66 10.06 -0.31 13.70
CA ASP A 66 10.49 0.89 14.41
C ASP A 66 9.34 1.89 14.63
N GLN A 67 8.31 1.85 13.78
CA GLN A 67 7.16 2.76 13.81
C GLN A 67 5.85 2.10 14.25
N GLU A 68 5.87 0.82 14.64
CA GLU A 68 4.70 0.05 15.07
C GLU A 68 3.56 0.10 14.03
N VAL A 69 3.89 -0.21 12.78
CA VAL A 69 2.96 -0.21 11.65
C VAL A 69 2.18 -1.52 11.59
N ASP A 70 0.84 -1.45 11.50
CA ASP A 70 -0.02 -2.63 11.31
C ASP A 70 -0.18 -3.01 9.84
N TYR A 71 -0.17 -2.03 8.93
CA TYR A 71 -0.40 -2.22 7.50
C TYR A 71 0.64 -1.51 6.63
N VAL A 72 1.12 -2.18 5.59
CA VAL A 72 1.95 -1.55 4.56
C VAL A 72 1.17 -1.52 3.25
N LEU A 73 0.89 -0.33 2.74
CA LEU A 73 0.28 -0.11 1.43
C LEU A 73 1.36 0.36 0.44
N PRO A 74 1.93 -0.56 -0.36
CA PRO A 74 2.79 -0.16 -1.46
C PRO A 74 1.95 0.42 -2.60
N LEU A 75 2.34 1.60 -3.07
CA LEU A 75 1.72 2.24 -4.23
C LEU A 75 2.67 2.31 -5.43
N GLY A 76 3.97 2.07 -5.29
CA GLY A 76 4.87 1.99 -6.45
C GLY A 76 4.73 0.66 -7.18
N GLY A 77 4.55 0.68 -8.51
CA GLY A 77 4.44 -0.56 -9.29
C GLY A 77 5.64 -1.51 -9.11
N PHE A 78 6.85 -0.96 -9.02
CA PHE A 78 8.09 -1.71 -8.80
C PHE A 78 8.31 -2.16 -7.34
N GLU A 79 7.43 -1.78 -6.41
CA GLU A 79 7.48 -2.20 -5.01
C GLU A 79 6.63 -3.45 -4.77
N LEU A 80 5.70 -3.75 -5.69
CA LEU A 80 4.71 -4.82 -5.55
C LEU A 80 5.36 -6.20 -5.47
N GLU A 81 6.21 -6.56 -6.42
CA GLU A 81 6.84 -7.89 -6.47
C GLU A 81 7.79 -8.16 -5.27
N PRO A 82 8.71 -7.25 -4.90
CA PRO A 82 9.56 -7.43 -3.71
C PRO A 82 8.75 -7.64 -2.43
N LEU A 83 7.69 -6.85 -2.22
CA LEU A 83 6.86 -6.93 -1.02
C LEU A 83 5.90 -8.12 -1.05
N SER A 84 5.41 -8.51 -2.23
CA SER A 84 4.63 -9.73 -2.42
C SER A 84 5.46 -10.97 -2.08
N THR A 85 6.73 -10.99 -2.48
CA THR A 85 7.67 -12.07 -2.15
C THR A 85 8.00 -12.11 -0.66
N ALA A 86 8.16 -10.95 -0.02
CA ALA A 86 8.49 -10.84 1.39
C ALA A 86 7.27 -10.92 2.33
N LYS A 87 6.05 -11.03 1.81
CA LYS A 87 4.81 -10.92 2.59
C LYS A 87 4.76 -11.83 3.82
N VAL A 88 5.19 -13.09 3.68
CA VAL A 88 5.24 -14.07 4.79
C VAL A 88 6.12 -13.57 5.94
N LEU A 89 7.28 -12.96 5.62
CA LEU A 89 8.19 -12.41 6.63
C LEU A 89 7.52 -11.29 7.44
N PHE A 90 6.72 -10.42 6.80
CA PHE A 90 5.97 -9.36 7.51
C PHE A 90 4.87 -9.96 8.41
N GLU A 91 4.20 -11.02 7.95
CA GLU A 91 3.14 -11.68 8.70
C GLU A 91 3.64 -12.33 10.00
N GLU A 92 4.90 -12.78 10.06
CA GLU A 92 5.55 -13.26 11.29
C GLU A 92 5.57 -12.20 12.40
N TYR A 93 5.57 -10.92 12.02
CA TYR A 93 5.53 -9.77 12.93
C TYR A 93 4.15 -9.12 13.01
N GLN A 94 3.10 -9.79 12.54
CA GLN A 94 1.71 -9.30 12.51
C GLN A 94 1.50 -8.05 11.64
N ILE A 95 2.40 -7.78 10.70
CA ILE A 95 2.30 -6.65 9.78
C ILE A 95 1.64 -7.13 8.49
N SER A 96 0.52 -6.51 8.11
CA SER A 96 -0.24 -6.88 6.91
C SER A 96 0.22 -6.06 5.70
N VAL A 97 0.94 -6.68 4.78
CA VAL A 97 1.31 -6.04 3.50
C VAL A 97 0.14 -6.12 2.53
N LEU A 98 -0.39 -4.97 2.14
CA LEU A 98 -1.53 -4.80 1.25
C LEU A 98 -1.10 -4.92 -0.22
N VAL A 99 -0.69 -6.13 -0.59
CA VAL A 99 -0.36 -6.54 -1.95
C VAL A 99 -0.76 -8.01 -2.14
N PRO A 100 -1.22 -8.44 -3.33
CA PRO A 100 -1.55 -9.84 -3.56
C PRO A 100 -0.33 -10.75 -3.33
N GLY A 101 -0.57 -12.01 -2.98
CA GLY A 101 0.49 -13.01 -2.96
C GLY A 101 1.07 -13.21 -4.38
N LYS A 102 2.31 -13.70 -4.48
CA LYS A 102 3.07 -13.75 -5.74
C LYS A 102 2.28 -14.36 -6.92
N GLN A 103 1.68 -15.53 -6.70
CA GLN A 103 0.89 -16.22 -7.74
C GLN A 103 -0.34 -15.42 -8.18
N GLN A 104 -0.98 -14.69 -7.25
CA GLN A 104 -2.13 -13.83 -7.57
C GLN A 104 -1.67 -12.58 -8.32
N LEU A 105 -0.54 -12.00 -7.93
CA LEU A 105 0.04 -10.81 -8.57
C LEU A 105 0.36 -11.06 -10.04
N GLU A 106 0.79 -12.27 -10.41
CA GLU A 106 1.08 -12.66 -11.80
C GLU A 106 -0.16 -12.71 -12.71
N THR A 107 -1.37 -12.78 -12.14
CA THR A 107 -2.61 -12.97 -12.89
C THR A 107 -3.59 -11.81 -12.79
N ILE A 108 -3.46 -10.97 -11.76
CA ILE A 108 -4.33 -9.81 -11.55
C ILE A 108 -3.93 -8.68 -12.51
N PRO A 109 -4.89 -8.07 -13.24
CA PRO A 109 -4.63 -6.87 -14.04
C PRO A 109 -4.11 -5.72 -13.17
N VAL A 110 -3.10 -4.99 -13.67
CA VAL A 110 -2.55 -3.81 -13.01
C VAL A 110 -2.95 -2.55 -13.78
N MET A 111 -3.46 -1.55 -13.08
CA MET A 111 -3.76 -0.22 -13.60
C MET A 111 -2.79 0.80 -13.00
N GLU A 112 -1.92 1.33 -13.85
CA GLU A 112 -0.98 2.39 -13.45
C GLU A 112 -1.65 3.77 -13.56
N ASN A 113 -1.40 4.63 -12.58
CA ASN A 113 -1.88 6.01 -12.51
C ASN A 113 -3.39 6.15 -12.77
N PRO A 114 -4.23 5.51 -11.92
CA PRO A 114 -5.67 5.51 -12.12
C PRO A 114 -6.28 6.92 -12.06
N PRO A 115 -7.36 7.18 -12.82
CA PRO A 115 -8.16 8.39 -12.67
C PRO A 115 -8.60 8.61 -11.23
N ALA A 116 -8.67 9.88 -10.81
CA ALA A 116 -8.90 10.25 -9.41
C ALA A 116 -10.30 9.89 -8.88
N GLU A 117 -11.28 9.75 -9.78
CA GLU A 117 -12.70 9.56 -9.46
C GLU A 117 -13.12 8.10 -9.34
N LEU A 118 -12.21 7.15 -9.58
CA LEU A 118 -12.54 5.73 -9.52
C LEU A 118 -12.86 5.28 -8.08
N PRO A 119 -13.86 4.39 -7.90
CA PRO A 119 -14.24 3.89 -6.59
C PRO A 119 -13.20 2.89 -6.07
N TYR A 120 -12.16 3.41 -5.39
CA TYR A 120 -11.12 2.57 -4.81
C TYR A 120 -11.66 1.68 -3.69
N LYS A 121 -11.14 0.45 -3.65
CA LYS A 121 -11.31 -0.54 -2.58
C LYS A 121 -9.93 -0.91 -2.03
N LEU A 122 -9.72 -0.76 -0.72
CA LEU A 122 -8.46 -1.15 -0.09
C LEU A 122 -8.72 -2.45 0.67
N LEU A 123 -8.27 -3.57 0.11
CA LEU A 123 -8.58 -4.88 0.65
C LEU A 123 -7.44 -5.36 1.57
N SER A 124 -7.83 -5.94 2.71
CA SER A 124 -6.97 -6.77 3.56
C SER A 124 -7.64 -8.11 3.82
N LYS A 125 -7.08 -9.19 3.25
CA LYS A 125 -7.65 -10.54 3.25
C LYS A 125 -9.13 -10.54 2.80
N GLY A 126 -9.46 -9.70 1.82
CA GLY A 126 -10.82 -9.50 1.29
C GLY A 126 -11.69 -8.50 2.06
N ASN A 127 -11.28 -8.01 3.23
CA ASN A 127 -12.03 -6.97 3.96
C ASN A 127 -11.68 -5.58 3.42
N ASN A 128 -12.67 -4.77 3.06
CA ASN A 128 -12.45 -3.42 2.60
C ASN A 128 -12.24 -2.47 3.77
N LEU A 129 -11.03 -1.94 3.89
CA LEU A 129 -10.62 -0.99 4.92
C LEU A 129 -11.23 0.41 4.71
N LEU A 130 -11.90 0.68 3.58
CA LEU A 130 -12.47 2.00 3.27
C LEU A 130 -13.99 2.11 3.49
N ASP A 131 -14.73 1.00 3.49
CA ASP A 131 -16.20 1.04 3.59
C ASP A 131 -16.83 -0.20 4.25
N SER A 132 -16.04 -1.03 4.94
CA SER A 132 -16.48 -2.23 5.66
C SER A 132 -17.15 -3.32 4.81
N THR A 133 -17.17 -3.20 3.49
CA THR A 133 -17.59 -4.30 2.60
C THR A 133 -16.59 -5.45 2.63
N ARG A 134 -17.02 -6.66 2.29
CA ARG A 134 -16.17 -7.85 2.23
C ARG A 134 -16.27 -8.53 0.87
N PHE A 135 -15.13 -8.96 0.37
CA PHE A 135 -14.99 -9.79 -0.82
C PHE A 135 -14.76 -11.24 -0.41
N ASP A 136 -15.39 -12.16 -1.13
CA ASP A 136 -15.26 -13.60 -0.88
C ASP A 136 -13.84 -14.11 -1.16
N ARG A 137 -13.14 -13.48 -2.12
CA ARG A 137 -11.75 -13.81 -2.44
C ARG A 137 -10.80 -13.11 -1.46
N PRO A 138 -9.88 -13.83 -0.80
CA PRO A 138 -8.86 -13.22 0.05
C PRO A 138 -7.85 -12.49 -0.82
N LEU A 139 -8.05 -11.17 -0.95
CA LEU A 139 -7.20 -10.27 -1.70
C LEU A 139 -6.66 -9.16 -0.80
N ASP A 140 -5.45 -8.72 -1.11
CA ASP A 140 -4.75 -7.65 -0.43
C ASP A 140 -4.30 -6.62 -1.45
N GLY A 141 -4.54 -5.34 -1.21
CA GLY A 141 -4.11 -4.26 -2.11
C GLY A 141 -5.17 -3.22 -2.40
N LEU A 142 -4.77 -2.22 -3.18
CA LEU A 142 -5.63 -1.14 -3.63
C LEU A 142 -6.21 -1.48 -5.01
N PHE A 143 -7.52 -1.66 -5.08
CA PHE A 143 -8.20 -2.07 -6.30
C PHE A 143 -9.20 -1.03 -6.79
N VAL A 144 -9.50 -1.08 -8.08
CA VAL A 144 -10.69 -0.51 -8.68
C VAL A 144 -11.50 -1.65 -9.27
N THR A 145 -12.82 -1.55 -9.15
CA THR A 145 -13.74 -2.47 -9.81
C THR A 145 -14.04 -1.99 -11.22
N SER A 146 -14.24 -2.93 -12.15
CA SER A 146 -14.90 -2.63 -13.42
C SER A 146 -16.32 -2.10 -13.20
N ASP A 147 -16.92 -1.54 -14.25
CA ASP A 147 -18.32 -1.09 -14.24
C ASP A 147 -19.31 -2.25 -13.97
N SER A 148 -18.92 -3.50 -14.29
CA SER A 148 -19.70 -4.69 -13.95
C SER A 148 -19.60 -5.08 -12.46
N GLY A 149 -18.62 -4.54 -11.73
CA GLY A 149 -18.36 -4.87 -10.33
C GLY A 149 -17.67 -6.22 -10.11
N GLU A 150 -17.45 -7.00 -11.17
CA GLU A 150 -16.93 -8.37 -11.09
C GLU A 150 -15.40 -8.44 -11.21
N ASP A 151 -14.80 -7.54 -11.98
CA ASP A 151 -13.35 -7.54 -12.23
C ASP A 151 -12.65 -6.51 -11.35
N LEU A 152 -11.48 -6.89 -10.84
CA LEU A 152 -10.62 -6.02 -10.04
C LEU A 152 -9.30 -5.77 -10.78
N ALA A 153 -8.88 -4.51 -10.83
CA ALA A 153 -7.54 -4.14 -11.25
C ALA A 153 -6.76 -3.59 -10.04
N LEU A 154 -5.55 -4.10 -9.81
CA LEU A 154 -4.64 -3.60 -8.79
C LEU A 154 -4.07 -2.26 -9.23
N ASN A 155 -4.11 -1.25 -8.35
CA ASN A 155 -3.70 0.10 -8.67
C ASN A 155 -2.31 0.38 -8.11
N CYS A 156 -1.51 1.03 -8.93
CA CYS A 156 -0.22 1.56 -8.52
C CYS A 156 0.09 2.87 -9.26
N VAL A 157 1.18 3.48 -8.87
CA VAL A 157 1.79 4.66 -9.49
C VAL A 157 2.93 4.15 -10.36
N SER A 158 2.93 4.56 -11.64
CA SER A 158 4.08 4.33 -12.51
C SER A 158 5.23 5.24 -12.09
N LYS A 159 6.44 4.88 -12.49
CA LYS A 159 7.58 5.79 -12.41
C LYS A 159 7.34 7.06 -13.25
#